data_AF-A0A950SPK1-F1
#
_entry.id   AF-A0A950SPK1-F1
#
_cell.length_a   1.000
_cell.length_b   1.000
_cell.length_c   1.000
_cell.angle_alpha   90.00
_cell.angle_beta   90.00
_cell.angle_gamma   90.00
#
_symmetry.space_group_name_H-M   'P 1'
#
loop_
_entity.id
_entity.type
_entity.pdbx_description
1 polymer ?
#
loop_
_entity_poly.entity_id
_entity_poly.type
_entity_poly.pdbx_seq_one_letter_code
_entity_poly.pdbx_strand_id
1 'polypeptide(L)'
;MDRGVGAAARLPEGDRKDLAIQALAGSETVSDLAARHGVSRKFVYQQTHKARAALDGAFLSAAPDNEVLFELAVTKTWLRQVIVGLALICRSSYRGVIEFLRDLLGMAISVGTVHDVLQAATRQASGINQGQNLSGIRVGLHDELFQGATPVLAGVDAASTYCYLLAAEDRRDADTWGVHLLDAAQQGLRPDHTIADAGQGLRAGQRAAWGETPCHGDVFHIQRQCEGLASTLSRLAQGATSRRKALQARTGRAGQRDRDHELATQLALTRQSETKAHRLARDIRTLVQGSRHRYRVG
;
A
#
# COMPACT_ATOMS: atom_id res chain seq x y z
N MET A 1 -11.44 52.51 -56.68
CA MET A 1 -10.16 52.48 -55.94
C MET A 1 -10.17 51.21 -55.09
N ASP A 2 -9.67 50.12 -55.65
CA ASP A 2 -9.58 48.83 -54.99
C ASP A 2 -8.14 48.67 -54.50
N ARG A 3 -7.90 48.85 -53.19
CA ARG A 3 -6.55 48.66 -52.62
C ARG A 3 -6.29 47.17 -52.54
N GLY A 4 -5.65 46.64 -53.59
CA GLY A 4 -5.31 45.23 -53.73
C GLY A 4 -4.67 44.66 -52.46
N VAL A 5 -5.31 43.64 -51.89
CA VAL A 5 -4.82 42.86 -50.75
C VAL A 5 -3.43 42.30 -51.11
N GLY A 6 -2.38 42.76 -50.41
CA GLY A 6 -0.98 42.42 -50.71
C GLY A 6 -0.69 40.93 -50.56
N ALA A 7 0.27 40.42 -51.33
CA ALA A 7 0.64 38.99 -51.40
C ALA A 7 0.87 38.34 -50.02
N ALA A 8 1.46 39.06 -49.06
CA ALA A 8 1.65 38.58 -47.69
C ALA A 8 0.35 38.23 -46.95
N ALA A 9 -0.75 38.95 -47.21
CA ALA A 9 -2.05 38.69 -46.60
C ALA A 9 -2.74 37.46 -47.21
N ARG A 10 -2.40 37.10 -48.45
CA ARG A 10 -2.92 35.93 -49.17
C ARG A 10 -2.09 34.66 -48.96
N LEU A 11 -0.88 34.77 -48.41
CA LEU A 11 -0.01 33.63 -48.18
C LEU A 11 -0.66 32.67 -47.14
N PRO A 12 -0.92 31.40 -47.48
CA PRO A 12 -1.48 30.39 -46.57
C PRO A 12 -0.66 30.21 -45.29
N GLU A 13 -1.31 29.71 -44.24
CA GLU A 13 -0.65 29.52 -42.95
C GLU A 13 0.47 28.47 -42.99
N GLY A 14 0.35 27.44 -43.83
CA GLY A 14 1.40 26.45 -44.07
C GLY A 14 2.66 27.09 -44.65
N ASP A 15 2.50 27.87 -45.72
CA ASP A 15 3.61 28.56 -46.38
C ASP A 15 4.29 29.59 -45.48
N ARG A 16 3.54 30.25 -44.58
CA ARG A 16 4.12 31.15 -43.57
C ARG A 16 5.00 30.40 -42.57
N LYS A 17 4.61 29.18 -42.16
CA LYS A 17 5.40 28.33 -41.26
C LYS A 17 6.65 27.83 -41.96
N ASP A 18 6.53 27.35 -43.20
CA ASP A 18 7.67 26.87 -43.99
C ASP A 18 8.68 28.00 -44.28
N LEU A 19 8.18 29.19 -44.61
CA LEU A 19 8.99 30.39 -44.77
C LEU A 19 9.75 30.73 -43.47
N ALA A 20 9.09 30.65 -42.31
CA ALA A 20 9.74 30.88 -41.03
C ALA A 20 10.83 29.84 -40.75
N ILE A 21 10.53 28.55 -40.95
CA ILE A 21 11.47 27.44 -40.73
C ILE A 21 12.71 27.59 -41.61
N GLN A 22 12.53 27.86 -42.91
CA GLN A 22 13.64 28.04 -43.85
C GLN A 22 14.49 29.26 -43.50
N ALA A 23 13.86 30.37 -43.10
CA ALA A 23 14.56 31.56 -42.63
C ALA A 23 15.31 31.32 -41.30
N LEU A 24 14.78 30.51 -40.39
CA LEU A 24 15.45 30.14 -39.13
C LEU A 24 16.62 29.17 -39.36
N ALA A 25 16.49 28.26 -40.33
CA ALA A 25 17.51 27.29 -40.70
C ALA A 25 18.72 27.91 -41.43
N GLY A 26 18.55 29.09 -42.02
CA GLY A 26 19.62 29.82 -42.72
C GLY A 26 20.05 29.18 -44.04
N SER A 27 19.24 28.28 -44.60
CA SER A 27 19.54 27.55 -45.83
C SER A 27 19.41 28.40 -47.11
N GLU A 28 18.64 29.49 -47.05
CA GLU A 28 18.47 30.50 -48.11
C GLU A 28 18.55 31.90 -47.51
N THR A 29 18.94 32.90 -48.30
CA THR A 29 18.95 34.29 -47.82
C THR A 29 17.52 34.82 -47.67
N VAL A 30 17.29 35.73 -46.72
CA VAL A 30 15.99 36.38 -46.52
C VAL A 30 15.51 37.12 -47.78
N SER A 31 16.44 37.61 -48.61
CA SER A 31 16.14 38.26 -49.88
C SER A 31 15.57 37.28 -50.91
N ASP A 32 16.15 36.08 -51.01
CA ASP A 32 15.72 35.04 -51.95
C ASP A 32 14.37 34.44 -51.52
N LEU A 33 14.20 34.21 -50.22
CA LEU A 33 12.94 33.77 -49.64
C LEU A 33 11.81 34.78 -49.86
N ALA A 34 12.09 36.07 -49.69
CA ALA A 34 11.13 37.13 -49.96
C ALA A 34 10.71 37.16 -51.44
N ALA A 35 11.68 37.05 -52.35
CA ALA A 35 11.43 37.06 -53.79
C ALA A 35 10.60 35.86 -54.25
N ARG A 36 10.98 34.64 -53.82
CA ARG A 36 10.30 33.39 -54.22
C ARG A 36 8.84 33.34 -53.77
N HIS A 37 8.56 33.84 -52.58
CA HIS A 37 7.21 33.85 -52.02
C HIS A 37 6.43 35.13 -52.35
N GLY A 38 7.01 36.05 -53.12
CA GLY A 38 6.38 37.32 -53.50
C GLY A 38 6.04 38.22 -52.31
N VAL A 39 6.77 38.11 -51.20
CA VAL A 39 6.54 38.86 -49.95
C VAL A 39 7.69 39.82 -49.65
N SER A 40 7.48 40.75 -48.72
CA SER A 40 8.57 41.65 -48.30
C SER A 40 9.55 40.96 -47.36
N ARG A 41 10.84 41.34 -47.39
CA ARG A 41 11.83 40.90 -46.40
C ARG A 41 11.39 41.17 -44.95
N LYS A 42 10.70 42.31 -44.72
CA LYS A 42 10.12 42.65 -43.42
C LYS A 42 9.11 41.60 -42.95
N PHE A 43 8.29 41.07 -43.86
CA PHE A 43 7.34 40.02 -43.55
C PHE A 43 8.04 38.69 -43.22
N VAL A 44 9.10 38.33 -43.96
CA VAL A 44 9.93 37.15 -43.64
C VAL A 44 10.50 37.27 -42.22
N TYR A 45 11.14 38.40 -41.88
CA TYR A 45 11.65 38.64 -40.53
C TYR A 45 10.56 38.56 -39.45
N GLN A 46 9.34 39.04 -39.73
CA GLN A 46 8.22 38.91 -38.81
C GLN A 46 7.81 37.46 -38.58
N GLN A 47 7.78 36.62 -39.63
CA GLN A 47 7.50 35.19 -39.48
C GLN A 47 8.62 34.47 -38.73
N THR A 48 9.89 34.79 -39.02
CA THR A 48 11.06 34.28 -38.29
C THR A 48 11.00 34.63 -36.81
N HIS A 49 10.70 35.89 -36.46
CA HIS A 49 10.55 36.31 -35.07
C HIS A 49 9.42 35.56 -34.37
N LYS A 50 8.28 35.39 -35.04
CA LYS A 50 7.13 34.65 -34.51
C LYS A 50 7.49 33.18 -34.23
N ALA A 51 8.21 32.53 -35.13
CA ALA A 51 8.64 31.15 -34.95
C ALA A 51 9.74 31.02 -33.88
N ARG A 52 10.69 31.96 -33.80
CA ARG A 52 11.70 31.99 -32.73
C ARG A 52 11.04 32.11 -31.35
N ALA A 53 10.11 33.04 -31.17
CA ALA A 53 9.41 33.20 -29.90
C ALA A 53 8.59 31.96 -29.51
N ALA A 54 8.00 31.25 -30.47
CA ALA A 54 7.30 30.00 -30.22
C ALA A 54 8.25 28.86 -29.83
N LEU A 55 9.42 28.76 -30.48
CA LEU A 55 10.46 27.80 -30.10
C LEU A 55 11.00 28.12 -28.71
N ASP A 56 11.36 29.38 -28.45
CA ASP A 56 11.85 29.82 -27.15
C ASP A 56 10.83 29.50 -26.05
N GLY A 57 9.54 29.75 -26.27
CA GLY A 57 8.47 29.37 -25.33
C GLY A 57 8.31 27.85 -25.13
N ALA A 58 8.50 27.05 -26.18
CA ALA A 58 8.42 25.59 -26.09
C ALA A 58 9.65 24.96 -25.41
N PHE A 59 10.81 25.63 -25.48
CA PHE A 59 12.08 25.15 -24.92
C PHE A 59 12.46 25.82 -23.58
N LEU A 60 11.79 26.91 -23.18
CA LEU A 60 11.87 27.47 -21.83
C LEU A 60 11.14 26.54 -20.84
N SER A 61 11.88 25.59 -20.29
CA SER A 61 11.43 24.68 -19.23
C SER A 61 11.48 25.36 -17.86
N ALA A 62 10.34 25.89 -17.45
CA ALA A 62 9.72 25.62 -16.14
C ALA A 62 8.45 26.46 -16.08
N ALA A 63 7.29 25.80 -16.02
CA ALA A 63 6.15 26.39 -15.34
C ALA A 63 6.66 26.96 -14.01
N PRO A 64 6.46 28.25 -13.69
CA PRO A 64 6.89 28.78 -12.41
C PRO A 64 6.29 27.90 -11.30
N ASP A 65 7.02 27.67 -10.20
CA ASP A 65 6.52 26.85 -9.07
C ASP A 65 5.16 27.33 -8.52
N ASN A 66 4.82 28.59 -8.80
CA ASN A 66 3.56 29.24 -8.42
C ASN A 66 2.50 29.24 -9.55
N GLU A 67 2.74 28.53 -10.65
CA GLU A 67 1.72 28.33 -11.68
C GLU A 67 0.55 27.54 -11.08
N VAL A 68 -0.64 28.15 -11.10
CA VAL A 68 -1.86 27.50 -10.65
C VAL A 68 -2.19 26.37 -11.63
N LEU A 69 -1.96 25.12 -11.20
CA LEU A 69 -2.22 23.95 -12.02
C LEU A 69 -3.71 23.76 -12.31
N PHE A 70 -4.57 24.01 -11.31
CA PHE A 70 -6.03 23.98 -11.43
C PHE A 70 -6.69 24.65 -10.21
N GLU A 71 -7.95 25.04 -10.38
CA GLU A 71 -8.81 25.49 -9.29
C GLU A 71 -9.73 24.34 -8.84
N LEU A 72 -9.93 24.20 -7.53
CA LEU A 72 -10.75 23.13 -6.96
C LEU A 72 -11.92 23.72 -6.15
N ALA A 73 -13.13 23.43 -6.59
CA ALA A 73 -14.34 23.81 -5.86
C ALA A 73 -14.53 22.94 -4.61
N VAL A 74 -14.42 23.54 -3.43
CA VAL A 74 -14.52 22.85 -2.13
C VAL A 74 -15.97 22.91 -1.62
N THR A 75 -16.64 21.75 -1.59
CA THR A 75 -18.00 21.60 -1.02
C THR A 75 -17.98 20.75 0.25
N LYS A 76 -19.05 20.80 1.07
CA LYS A 76 -19.20 19.91 2.24
C LYS A 76 -19.14 18.42 1.87
N THR A 77 -19.71 18.02 0.74
CA THR A 77 -19.65 16.63 0.26
C THR A 77 -18.23 16.24 -0.14
N TRP A 78 -17.52 17.13 -0.85
CA TRP A 78 -16.12 16.91 -1.19
C TRP A 78 -15.24 16.79 0.06
N LEU A 79 -15.46 17.64 1.08
CA LEU A 79 -14.72 17.56 2.34
C LEU A 79 -14.97 16.24 3.08
N ARG A 80 -16.21 15.72 3.06
CA ARG A 80 -16.51 14.39 3.61
C ARG A 80 -15.74 13.30 2.85
N GLN A 81 -15.66 13.40 1.53
CA GLN A 81 -14.86 12.49 0.72
C GLN A 81 -13.36 12.59 1.04
N VAL A 82 -12.84 13.80 1.26
CA VAL A 82 -11.45 14.01 1.71
C VAL A 82 -11.20 13.35 3.06
N ILE A 83 -12.10 13.51 4.04
CA ILE A 83 -11.98 12.86 5.36
C ILE A 83 -11.88 11.34 5.21
N VAL A 84 -12.76 10.74 4.41
CA VAL A 84 -12.75 9.29 4.14
C VAL A 84 -11.47 8.88 3.40
N GLY A 85 -11.06 9.64 2.39
CA GLY A 85 -9.84 9.41 1.62
C GLY A 85 -8.58 9.46 2.47
N LEU A 86 -8.45 10.45 3.35
CA LEU A 86 -7.32 10.55 4.28
C LEU A 86 -7.25 9.33 5.22
N ALA A 87 -8.40 8.87 5.73
CA ALA A 87 -8.45 7.70 6.60
C ALA A 87 -8.07 6.40 5.87
N LEU A 88 -8.57 6.19 4.65
CA LEU A 88 -8.39 4.91 3.94
C LEU A 88 -7.12 4.85 3.08
N ILE A 89 -6.79 5.92 2.38
CA ILE A 89 -5.66 5.99 1.44
C ILE A 89 -4.40 6.40 2.20
N CYS A 90 -4.47 7.49 2.97
CA CYS A 90 -3.32 8.02 3.69
C CYS A 90 -3.13 7.39 5.08
N ARG A 91 -4.05 6.52 5.52
CA ARG A 91 -4.06 5.89 6.86
C ARG A 91 -3.94 6.91 8.00
N SER A 92 -4.49 8.10 7.78
CA SER A 92 -4.40 9.19 8.74
C SER A 92 -5.21 8.87 9.99
N SER A 93 -4.65 9.18 11.16
CA SER A 93 -5.40 9.19 12.41
C SER A 93 -6.44 10.32 12.40
N TYR A 94 -7.41 10.28 13.31
CA TYR A 94 -8.41 11.36 13.43
C TYR A 94 -7.73 12.72 13.64
N ARG A 95 -6.64 12.75 14.44
CA ARG A 95 -5.84 13.96 14.66
C ARG A 95 -5.17 14.43 13.37
N GLY A 96 -4.58 13.51 12.60
CA GLY A 96 -3.96 13.83 11.32
C GLY A 96 -4.95 14.42 10.31
N VAL A 97 -6.19 13.92 10.29
CA VAL A 97 -7.27 14.49 9.46
C VAL A 97 -7.60 15.92 9.89
N ILE A 98 -7.72 16.18 11.19
CA ILE A 98 -8.00 17.51 11.74
C ILE A 98 -6.87 18.49 11.41
N GLU A 99 -5.62 18.07 11.62
CA GLU A 99 -4.44 18.88 11.31
C GLU A 99 -4.36 19.19 9.81
N PHE A 100 -4.58 18.20 8.94
CA PHE A 100 -4.61 18.40 7.50
C PHE A 100 -5.65 19.44 7.09
N LEU A 101 -6.89 19.31 7.55
CA LEU A 101 -7.96 20.24 7.16
C LEU A 101 -7.71 21.65 7.71
N ARG A 102 -7.17 21.78 8.93
CA ARG A 102 -6.81 23.06 9.53
C ARG A 102 -5.67 23.74 8.77
N ASP A 103 -4.57 23.03 8.57
CA ASP A 103 -3.31 23.63 8.11
C ASP A 103 -3.26 23.82 6.59
N LEU A 104 -3.89 22.92 5.82
CA LEU A 104 -3.84 22.95 4.37
C LEU A 104 -5.08 23.59 3.74
N LEU A 105 -6.23 23.47 4.40
CA LEU A 105 -7.51 24.01 3.88
C LEU A 105 -8.10 25.14 4.74
N GLY A 106 -7.44 25.54 5.83
CA GLY A 106 -7.93 26.61 6.72
C GLY A 106 -9.22 26.26 7.46
N MET A 107 -9.55 24.98 7.57
CA MET A 107 -10.85 24.48 8.01
C MET A 107 -10.75 23.79 9.38
N ALA A 108 -11.28 24.44 10.41
CA ALA A 108 -11.35 23.85 11.74
C ALA A 108 -12.54 22.87 11.86
N ILE A 109 -12.27 21.61 12.15
CA ILE A 109 -13.29 20.60 12.45
C ILE A 109 -12.99 19.88 13.77
N SER A 110 -14.01 19.25 14.36
CA SER A 110 -13.85 18.50 15.60
C SER A 110 -13.54 17.02 15.33
N VAL A 111 -13.02 16.33 16.36
CA VAL A 111 -12.90 14.86 16.37
C VAL A 111 -14.26 14.20 16.14
N GLY A 112 -15.34 14.75 16.71
CA GLY A 112 -16.70 14.27 16.49
C GLY A 112 -17.13 14.34 15.02
N THR A 113 -16.79 15.44 14.33
CA THR A 113 -17.06 15.56 12.89
C THR A 113 -16.36 14.48 12.08
N VAL A 114 -15.08 14.19 12.37
CA VAL A 114 -14.35 13.10 11.69
C VAL A 114 -15.01 11.76 11.96
N HIS A 115 -15.33 11.49 13.23
CA HIS A 115 -16.00 10.26 13.65
C HIS A 115 -17.31 10.05 12.90
N ASP A 116 -18.19 11.06 12.89
CA ASP A 116 -19.52 10.97 12.29
C ASP A 116 -19.45 10.72 10.78
N VAL A 117 -18.51 11.36 10.10
CA VAL A 117 -18.29 11.17 8.65
C VAL A 117 -17.83 9.74 8.36
N LEU A 118 -16.86 9.23 9.13
CA LEU A 118 -16.37 7.86 8.95
C LEU A 118 -17.45 6.84 9.31
N GLN A 119 -18.23 7.04 10.37
CA GLN A 119 -19.34 6.16 10.74
C GLN A 119 -20.46 6.16 9.69
N ALA A 120 -20.76 7.32 9.10
CA ALA A 120 -21.71 7.40 7.98
C ALA A 120 -21.20 6.63 6.76
N ALA A 121 -19.92 6.76 6.42
CA ALA A 121 -19.29 6.00 5.35
C ALA A 121 -19.30 4.49 5.63
N THR A 122 -19.00 4.07 6.86
CA THR A 122 -19.07 2.66 7.28
C THR A 122 -20.48 2.10 7.10
N ARG A 123 -21.53 2.80 7.53
CA ARG A 123 -22.93 2.35 7.33
C ARG A 123 -23.27 2.18 5.86
N GLN A 124 -22.84 3.12 5.01
CA GLN A 124 -23.03 3.00 3.56
C GLN A 124 -22.27 1.80 2.98
N ALA A 125 -21.02 1.62 3.38
CA ALA A 125 -20.21 0.48 2.96
C ALA A 125 -20.82 -0.87 3.40
N SER A 126 -21.33 -0.96 4.64
CA SER A 126 -22.04 -2.15 5.13
C SER A 126 -23.27 -2.48 4.29
N GLY A 127 -24.08 -1.47 3.95
CA GLY A 127 -25.25 -1.67 3.07
C GLY A 127 -24.86 -2.12 1.66
N ILE A 128 -23.78 -1.56 1.09
CA ILE A 128 -23.25 -1.99 -0.21
C ILE A 128 -22.75 -3.45 -0.15
N ASN A 129 -22.03 -3.80 0.91
CA ASN A 129 -21.49 -5.15 1.12
C ASN A 129 -22.61 -6.19 1.26
N GLN A 130 -23.64 -5.89 2.07
CA GLN A 130 -24.81 -6.76 2.27
C GLN A 130 -25.64 -6.95 0.99
N GLY A 131 -25.57 -6.00 0.06
CA GLY A 131 -26.24 -6.08 -1.23
C GLY A 131 -25.46 -6.83 -2.31
N GLN A 132 -24.23 -7.31 -2.03
CA GLN A 132 -23.46 -8.06 -3.02
C GLN A 132 -23.96 -9.50 -3.15
N ASN A 133 -23.84 -10.03 -4.38
CA ASN A 133 -24.10 -11.43 -4.64
C ASN A 133 -22.85 -12.27 -4.32
N LEU A 134 -22.95 -13.15 -3.33
CA LEU A 134 -21.82 -13.97 -2.88
C LEU A 134 -21.70 -15.33 -3.60
N SER A 135 -22.58 -15.64 -4.56
CA SER A 135 -22.60 -16.94 -5.26
C SER A 135 -21.36 -17.26 -6.09
N GLY A 136 -20.56 -16.24 -6.46
CA GLY A 136 -19.30 -16.42 -7.17
C GLY A 136 -18.16 -16.93 -6.29
N ILE A 137 -18.31 -16.90 -4.97
CA ILE A 137 -17.25 -17.23 -4.02
C ILE A 137 -17.18 -18.75 -3.83
N ARG A 138 -16.10 -19.35 -4.31
CA ARG A 138 -15.86 -20.81 -4.26
C ARG A 138 -15.04 -21.23 -3.06
N VAL A 139 -14.15 -20.36 -2.57
CA VAL A 139 -13.26 -20.67 -1.44
C VAL A 139 -13.28 -19.50 -0.45
N GLY A 140 -13.82 -19.75 0.74
CA GLY A 140 -13.87 -18.78 1.82
C GLY A 140 -12.69 -18.90 2.77
N LEU A 141 -11.95 -17.81 2.99
CA LEU A 141 -10.93 -17.70 4.03
C LEU A 141 -11.59 -17.08 5.27
N HIS A 142 -11.63 -17.82 6.37
CA HIS A 142 -12.25 -17.36 7.62
C HIS A 142 -11.22 -17.22 8.72
N ASP A 143 -11.26 -16.10 9.45
CA ASP A 143 -10.34 -15.83 10.55
C ASP A 143 -11.00 -14.92 11.61
N GLU A 144 -10.34 -14.81 12.75
CA GLU A 144 -10.70 -13.92 13.86
C GLU A 144 -9.62 -12.87 14.05
N LEU A 145 -9.97 -11.61 13.79
CA LEU A 145 -9.14 -10.46 14.12
C LEU A 145 -9.51 -9.93 15.50
N PHE A 146 -8.62 -9.18 16.13
CA PHE A 146 -8.86 -8.60 17.46
C PHE A 146 -8.62 -7.10 17.44
N GLN A 147 -9.66 -6.33 17.75
CA GLN A 147 -9.54 -4.91 18.04
C GLN A 147 -9.56 -4.74 19.57
N GLY A 148 -8.38 -4.69 20.18
CA GLY A 148 -8.27 -4.78 21.63
C GLY A 148 -8.72 -6.15 22.12
N ALA A 149 -9.74 -6.19 22.98
CA ALA A 149 -10.33 -7.43 23.47
C ALA A 149 -11.56 -7.90 22.66
N THR A 150 -12.00 -7.10 21.68
CA THR A 150 -13.20 -7.37 20.90
C THR A 150 -12.84 -8.23 19.67
N PRO A 151 -13.40 -9.45 19.54
CA PRO A 151 -13.23 -10.24 18.33
C PRO A 151 -13.95 -9.59 17.15
N VAL A 152 -13.33 -9.71 15.98
CA VAL A 152 -13.88 -9.30 14.69
C VAL A 152 -13.82 -10.52 13.78
N LEU A 153 -14.99 -11.08 13.46
CA LEU A 153 -15.11 -12.21 12.56
C LEU A 153 -14.87 -11.73 11.13
N ALA A 154 -14.00 -12.41 10.40
CA ALA A 154 -13.65 -12.06 9.04
C ALA A 154 -13.89 -13.22 8.08
N GLY A 155 -14.44 -12.89 6.91
CA GLY A 155 -14.58 -13.81 5.79
C GLY A 155 -14.18 -13.14 4.48
N VAL A 156 -13.24 -13.76 3.78
CA VAL A 156 -12.61 -13.22 2.57
C VAL A 156 -12.64 -14.26 1.45
N ASP A 157 -12.98 -13.84 0.23
CA ASP A 157 -12.85 -14.71 -0.94
C ASP A 157 -11.37 -14.92 -1.28
N ALA A 158 -10.95 -16.18 -1.37
CA ALA A 158 -9.56 -16.52 -1.66
C ALA A 158 -9.10 -16.03 -3.04
N ALA A 159 -10.00 -15.92 -4.02
CA ALA A 159 -9.65 -15.55 -5.39
C ALA A 159 -9.53 -14.03 -5.57
N SER A 160 -10.54 -13.27 -5.14
CA SER A 160 -10.62 -11.82 -5.36
C SER A 160 -10.11 -10.99 -4.19
N THR A 161 -9.86 -11.60 -3.04
CA THR A 161 -9.60 -10.92 -1.75
C THR A 161 -10.77 -10.04 -1.27
N TYR A 162 -11.96 -10.24 -1.84
CA TYR A 162 -13.15 -9.53 -1.43
C TYR A 162 -13.56 -9.93 -0.01
N CYS A 163 -13.64 -8.96 0.90
CA CYS A 163 -14.06 -9.16 2.28
C CYS A 163 -15.59 -9.11 2.35
N TYR A 164 -16.23 -10.28 2.38
CA TYR A 164 -17.70 -10.40 2.42
C TYR A 164 -18.26 -10.39 3.84
N LEU A 165 -17.45 -10.74 4.84
CA LEU A 165 -17.83 -10.72 6.26
C LEU A 165 -16.78 -9.95 7.06
N LEU A 166 -17.24 -8.94 7.81
CA LEU A 166 -16.44 -8.22 8.80
C LEU A 166 -17.34 -7.74 9.93
N ALA A 167 -17.41 -8.50 11.02
CA ALA A 167 -18.36 -8.27 12.10
C ALA A 167 -17.64 -8.21 13.45
N ALA A 168 -17.70 -7.06 14.12
CA ALA A 168 -17.24 -6.92 15.50
C ALA A 168 -18.31 -7.50 16.45
N GLU A 169 -17.90 -8.41 17.32
CA GLU A 169 -18.78 -9.18 18.18
C GLU A 169 -18.26 -9.20 19.62
N ASP A 170 -19.14 -9.47 20.58
CA ASP A 170 -18.72 -9.66 21.97
C ASP A 170 -18.12 -11.05 22.21
N ARG A 171 -18.48 -12.01 21.35
CA ARG A 171 -18.12 -13.42 21.46
C ARG A 171 -17.68 -13.97 20.11
N ARG A 172 -17.08 -15.15 20.16
CA ARG A 172 -16.60 -15.92 19.01
C ARG A 172 -16.93 -17.41 19.16
N ASP A 173 -18.07 -17.68 19.78
CA ASP A 173 -18.58 -19.03 19.96
C ASP A 173 -19.25 -19.56 18.67
N ALA A 174 -19.72 -20.81 18.73
CA ALA A 174 -20.32 -21.48 17.58
C ALA A 174 -21.58 -20.77 17.07
N ASP A 175 -22.40 -20.22 17.98
CA ASP A 175 -23.66 -19.58 17.62
C ASP A 175 -23.39 -18.24 16.94
N THR A 176 -22.48 -17.43 17.50
CA THR A 176 -22.07 -16.16 16.93
C THR A 176 -21.51 -16.34 15.52
N TRP A 177 -20.61 -17.31 15.30
CA TRP A 177 -20.13 -17.63 13.95
C TRP A 177 -21.26 -18.16 13.05
N GLY A 178 -22.07 -19.08 13.55
CA GLY A 178 -23.13 -19.74 12.78
C GLY A 178 -24.12 -18.75 12.18
N VAL A 179 -24.57 -17.76 12.96
CA VAL A 179 -25.50 -16.72 12.49
C VAL A 179 -24.93 -15.93 11.32
N HIS A 180 -23.70 -15.41 11.43
CA HIS A 180 -23.06 -14.65 10.35
C HIS A 180 -22.86 -15.48 9.07
N LEU A 181 -22.54 -16.77 9.21
CA LEU A 181 -22.39 -17.68 8.07
C LEU A 181 -23.73 -18.05 7.43
N LEU A 182 -24.81 -18.12 8.21
CA LEU A 182 -26.18 -18.29 7.70
C LEU A 182 -26.64 -17.04 6.94
N ASP A 183 -26.34 -15.85 7.44
CA ASP A 183 -26.64 -14.58 6.76
C ASP A 183 -25.88 -14.46 5.44
N ALA A 184 -24.59 -14.79 5.42
CA ALA A 184 -23.81 -14.84 4.19
C ALA A 184 -24.37 -15.90 3.21
N ALA A 185 -24.83 -17.03 3.73
CA ALA A 185 -25.51 -18.05 2.94
C ALA A 185 -26.84 -17.55 2.33
N GLN A 186 -27.58 -16.67 3.00
CA GLN A 186 -28.77 -16.03 2.43
C GLN A 186 -28.40 -15.06 1.30
N GLN A 187 -27.24 -14.41 1.37
CA GLN A 187 -26.67 -13.58 0.29
C GLN A 187 -26.06 -14.40 -0.87
N GLY A 188 -26.21 -15.73 -0.84
CA GLY A 188 -25.82 -16.64 -1.91
C GLY A 188 -24.46 -17.32 -1.71
N LEU A 189 -23.77 -17.12 -0.59
CA LEU A 189 -22.47 -17.75 -0.34
C LEU A 189 -22.62 -19.27 -0.25
N ARG A 190 -21.97 -19.99 -1.17
CA ARG A 190 -21.96 -21.47 -1.25
C ARG A 190 -20.57 -21.96 -1.65
N PRO A 191 -19.58 -21.89 -0.74
CA PRO A 191 -18.22 -22.26 -1.06
C PRO A 191 -18.10 -23.78 -1.23
N ASP A 192 -17.20 -24.22 -2.10
CA ASP A 192 -16.80 -25.62 -2.23
C ASP A 192 -16.12 -26.11 -0.96
N HIS A 193 -15.31 -25.23 -0.36
CA HIS A 193 -14.67 -25.43 0.93
C HIS A 193 -14.24 -24.09 1.52
N THR A 194 -13.91 -24.10 2.79
CA THR A 194 -13.26 -22.98 3.47
C THR A 194 -11.86 -23.34 3.92
N ILE A 195 -11.07 -22.31 4.23
CA ILE A 195 -9.80 -22.41 4.92
C ILE A 195 -9.91 -21.56 6.16
N ALA A 196 -9.64 -22.16 7.32
CA ALA A 196 -9.71 -21.47 8.59
C ALA A 196 -8.71 -22.06 9.59
N ASP A 197 -8.43 -21.36 10.68
CA ASP A 197 -7.64 -21.89 11.77
C ASP A 197 -8.39 -23.01 12.54
N ALA A 198 -7.81 -23.50 13.64
CA ALA A 198 -8.42 -24.55 14.47
C ALA A 198 -9.35 -23.98 15.57
N GLY A 199 -9.80 -22.72 15.45
CA GLY A 199 -10.68 -22.07 16.40
C GLY A 199 -11.98 -22.85 16.62
N GLN A 200 -12.27 -23.22 17.87
CA GLN A 200 -13.39 -24.12 18.19
C GLN A 200 -14.74 -23.51 17.80
N GLY A 201 -14.95 -22.22 18.10
CA GLY A 201 -16.18 -21.52 17.76
C GLY A 201 -16.39 -21.42 16.26
N LEU A 202 -15.36 -20.99 15.52
CA LEU A 202 -15.38 -20.95 14.05
C LEU A 202 -15.71 -22.32 13.44
N ARG A 203 -14.99 -23.37 13.85
CA ARG A 203 -15.18 -24.74 13.32
C ARG A 203 -16.57 -25.28 13.62
N ALA A 204 -17.07 -25.05 14.83
CA ALA A 204 -18.40 -25.49 15.23
C ALA A 204 -19.50 -24.68 14.53
N GLY A 205 -19.33 -23.36 14.42
CA GLY A 205 -20.26 -22.46 13.73
C GLY A 205 -20.36 -22.75 12.23
N GLN A 206 -19.24 -23.05 11.56
CA GLN A 206 -19.27 -23.51 10.17
C GLN A 206 -20.05 -24.82 10.03
N ARG A 207 -19.79 -25.80 10.89
CA ARG A 207 -20.52 -27.08 10.84
C ARG A 207 -22.01 -26.87 11.12
N ALA A 208 -22.36 -25.98 12.04
CA ALA A 208 -23.75 -25.64 12.34
C ALA A 208 -24.44 -24.95 11.15
N ALA A 209 -23.76 -24.03 10.47
CA ALA A 209 -24.32 -23.27 9.35
C ALA A 209 -24.39 -24.08 8.05
N TRP A 210 -23.34 -24.85 7.73
CA TRP A 210 -23.13 -25.44 6.40
C TRP A 210 -22.91 -26.97 6.42
N GLY A 211 -23.08 -27.63 7.56
CA GLY A 211 -23.00 -29.09 7.68
C GLY A 211 -21.64 -29.64 7.27
N GLU A 212 -21.63 -30.43 6.20
CA GLU A 212 -20.47 -31.18 5.71
C GLU A 212 -19.57 -30.39 4.74
N THR A 213 -19.83 -29.11 4.48
CA THR A 213 -18.93 -28.28 3.67
C THR A 213 -17.51 -28.33 4.25
N PRO A 214 -16.51 -28.80 3.48
CA PRO A 214 -15.16 -28.98 3.98
C PRO A 214 -14.55 -27.69 4.55
N CYS A 215 -13.84 -27.84 5.66
CA CYS A 215 -13.05 -26.78 6.27
C CYS A 215 -11.60 -27.23 6.37
N HIS A 216 -10.74 -26.75 5.48
CA HIS A 216 -9.32 -27.04 5.51
C HIS A 216 -8.60 -26.24 6.62
N GLY A 217 -7.50 -26.79 7.11
CA GLY A 217 -6.66 -26.13 8.10
C GLY A 217 -5.85 -25.02 7.45
N ASP A 218 -5.88 -23.82 8.05
CA ASP A 218 -4.98 -22.75 7.67
C ASP A 218 -3.56 -23.06 8.15
N VAL A 219 -2.72 -23.46 7.20
CA VAL A 219 -1.32 -23.76 7.45
C VAL A 219 -0.47 -22.51 7.72
N PHE A 220 -0.94 -21.31 7.35
CA PHE A 220 -0.23 -20.06 7.60
C PHE A 220 -0.05 -19.82 9.10
N HIS A 221 -1.06 -20.13 9.91
CA HIS A 221 -0.98 -20.05 11.37
C HIS A 221 0.15 -20.91 11.94
N ILE A 222 0.28 -22.16 11.47
CA ILE A 222 1.37 -23.07 11.85
C ILE A 222 2.72 -22.53 11.33
N GLN A 223 2.72 -22.06 10.08
CA GLN A 223 3.71 -21.22 9.39
C GLN A 223 4.38 -20.23 10.36
N ARG A 224 3.55 -19.29 10.77
CA ARG A 224 3.89 -18.12 11.57
C ARG A 224 4.36 -18.48 12.98
N GLN A 225 3.71 -19.45 13.64
CA GLN A 225 4.14 -19.90 14.98
C GLN A 225 5.54 -20.52 14.92
N CYS A 226 5.79 -21.36 13.91
CA CYS A 226 7.10 -21.97 13.67
C CYS A 226 8.18 -20.90 13.43
N GLU A 227 7.88 -19.85 12.67
CA GLU A 227 8.80 -18.72 12.45
C GLU A 227 9.07 -17.91 13.72
N GLY A 228 8.05 -17.71 14.56
CA GLY A 228 8.19 -17.06 15.86
C GLY A 228 9.13 -17.84 16.78
N LEU A 229 9.00 -19.17 16.80
CA LEU A 229 9.91 -20.06 17.54
C LEU A 229 11.34 -19.96 17.00
N ALA A 230 11.53 -20.09 15.68
CA ALA A 230 12.85 -19.99 15.05
C ALA A 230 13.53 -18.65 15.36
N SER A 231 12.75 -17.55 15.34
CA SER A 231 13.23 -16.21 15.69
C SER A 231 13.62 -16.09 17.16
N THR A 232 12.82 -16.67 18.06
CA THR A 232 13.11 -16.68 19.51
C THR A 232 14.37 -17.48 19.83
N LEU A 233 14.53 -18.67 19.26
CA LEU A 233 15.73 -19.48 19.44
C LEU A 233 16.98 -18.77 18.89
N SER A 234 16.85 -18.05 17.79
CA SER A 234 17.95 -17.25 17.23
C SER A 234 18.36 -16.11 18.16
N ARG A 235 17.40 -15.40 18.76
CA ARG A 235 17.68 -14.37 19.77
C ARG A 235 18.32 -14.97 21.02
N LEU A 236 17.88 -16.14 21.47
CA LEU A 236 18.47 -16.85 22.61
C LEU A 236 19.92 -17.26 22.32
N ALA A 237 20.20 -17.76 21.11
CA ALA A 237 21.54 -18.08 20.64
C ALA A 237 22.44 -16.84 20.64
N GLN A 238 22.00 -15.73 20.03
CA GLN A 238 22.71 -14.45 20.07
C GLN A 238 22.96 -13.96 21.50
N GLY A 239 21.96 -14.06 22.38
CA GLY A 239 22.08 -13.73 23.79
C GLY A 239 23.11 -14.60 24.52
N ALA A 240 23.21 -15.89 24.19
CA ALA A 240 24.23 -16.78 24.72
C ALA A 240 25.64 -16.35 24.30
N THR A 241 25.83 -15.94 23.04
CA THR A 241 27.09 -15.36 22.57
C THR A 241 27.44 -14.09 23.33
N SER A 242 26.48 -13.18 23.53
CA SER A 242 26.70 -11.95 24.29
C SER A 242 27.10 -12.24 25.74
N ARG A 243 26.41 -13.17 26.41
CA ARG A 243 26.76 -13.61 27.77
C ARG A 243 28.16 -14.21 27.85
N ARG A 244 28.54 -15.07 26.90
CA ARG A 244 29.90 -15.60 26.82
C ARG A 244 30.92 -14.50 26.64
N LYS A 245 30.72 -13.58 25.68
CA LYS A 245 31.62 -12.46 25.42
C LYS A 245 31.80 -11.58 26.66
N ALA A 246 30.70 -11.27 27.36
CA ALA A 246 30.73 -10.50 28.59
C ALA A 246 31.51 -11.22 29.71
N LEU A 247 31.27 -12.52 29.90
CA LEU A 247 32.00 -13.32 30.88
C LEU A 247 33.49 -13.37 30.53
N GLN A 248 33.83 -13.62 29.26
CA GLN A 248 35.21 -13.66 28.77
C GLN A 248 35.94 -12.32 28.97
N ALA A 249 35.26 -11.20 28.73
CA ALA A 249 35.81 -9.87 28.99
C ALA A 249 36.05 -9.60 30.49
N ARG A 250 35.18 -10.11 31.37
CA ARG A 250 35.38 -10.05 32.83
C ARG A 250 36.58 -10.90 33.25
N THR A 251 36.75 -12.09 32.67
CA THR A 251 37.91 -12.96 32.95
C THR A 251 39.22 -12.29 32.51
N GLY A 252 39.25 -11.66 31.33
CA GLY A 252 40.45 -10.97 30.83
C GLY A 252 40.87 -9.73 31.63
N ARG A 253 39.99 -9.18 32.49
CA ARG A 253 40.28 -8.05 33.38
C ARG A 253 40.65 -8.45 34.81
N ALA A 254 40.33 -9.68 35.22
CA ALA A 254 40.62 -10.19 36.57
C ALA A 254 41.99 -10.87 36.59
N GLY A 255 42.93 -10.37 37.39
CA GLY A 255 44.26 -10.97 37.57
C GLY A 255 44.32 -11.98 38.73
N GLN A 256 44.96 -13.11 38.45
CA GLN A 256 45.65 -14.12 39.29
C GLN A 256 44.90 -14.93 40.37
N ARG A 257 44.79 -16.23 40.04
CA ARG A 257 45.39 -17.44 40.67
C ARG A 257 44.61 -18.37 41.58
N ASP A 258 43.43 -18.00 42.09
CA ASP A 258 42.50 -18.99 42.67
C ASP A 258 41.05 -18.86 42.14
N ARG A 259 40.64 -17.66 41.70
CA ARG A 259 39.36 -17.45 40.99
C ARG A 259 39.35 -17.98 39.56
N ASP A 260 40.50 -18.41 39.04
CA ASP A 260 40.67 -18.78 37.63
C ASP A 260 40.04 -20.13 37.28
N HIS A 261 40.03 -21.11 38.19
CA HIS A 261 39.48 -22.44 37.89
C HIS A 261 37.94 -22.44 37.83
N GLU A 262 37.30 -21.76 38.78
CA GLU A 262 35.83 -21.60 38.81
C GLU A 262 35.34 -20.75 37.63
N LEU A 263 36.04 -19.65 37.32
CA LEU A 263 35.73 -18.81 36.16
C LEU A 263 35.99 -19.54 34.82
N ALA A 264 37.03 -20.36 34.73
CA ALA A 264 37.30 -21.18 33.55
C ALA A 264 36.22 -22.26 33.36
N THR A 265 35.79 -22.91 34.43
CA THR A 265 34.69 -23.88 34.43
C THR A 265 33.38 -23.20 33.98
N GLN A 266 33.08 -22.03 34.53
CA GLN A 266 31.90 -21.24 34.15
C GLN A 266 31.95 -20.81 32.68
N LEU A 267 33.12 -20.43 32.18
CA LEU A 267 33.31 -20.07 30.77
C LEU A 267 33.12 -21.30 29.85
N ALA A 268 33.61 -22.47 30.24
CA ALA A 268 33.43 -23.71 29.51
C ALA A 268 31.94 -24.12 29.43
N LEU A 269 31.23 -24.06 30.56
CA LEU A 269 29.78 -24.27 30.62
C LEU A 269 29.02 -23.26 29.75
N THR A 270 29.42 -21.99 29.76
CA THR A 270 28.79 -20.94 28.95
C THR A 270 29.02 -21.17 27.44
N ARG A 271 30.23 -21.60 27.04
CA ARG A 271 30.54 -22.00 25.65
C ARG A 271 29.72 -23.20 25.20
N GLN A 272 29.56 -24.20 26.08
CA GLN A 272 28.74 -25.38 25.79
C GLN A 272 27.26 -24.98 25.61
N SER A 273 26.75 -24.11 26.48
CA SER A 273 25.38 -23.57 26.41
C SER A 273 25.16 -22.76 25.12
N GLU A 274 26.10 -21.89 24.75
CA GLU A 274 26.06 -21.15 23.48
C GLU A 274 26.02 -22.09 22.27
N THR A 275 26.87 -23.11 22.26
CA THR A 275 26.94 -24.10 21.17
C THR A 275 25.61 -24.86 21.04
N LYS A 276 25.04 -25.31 22.17
CA LYS A 276 23.73 -25.97 22.19
C LYS A 276 22.63 -25.05 21.68
N ALA A 277 22.63 -23.78 22.10
CA ALA A 277 21.64 -22.80 21.65
C ALA A 277 21.75 -22.51 20.14
N HIS A 278 22.96 -22.37 19.60
CA HIS A 278 23.19 -22.15 18.16
C HIS A 278 22.78 -23.36 17.32
N ARG A 279 23.12 -24.57 17.79
CA ARG A 279 22.70 -25.82 17.13
C ARG A 279 21.18 -25.91 17.07
N LEU A 280 20.49 -25.75 18.20
CA LEU A 280 19.03 -25.80 18.25
C LEU A 280 18.38 -24.73 17.36
N ALA A 281 18.88 -23.49 17.40
CA ALA A 281 18.37 -22.40 16.56
C ALA A 281 18.52 -22.71 15.06
N ARG A 282 19.67 -23.25 14.65
CA ARG A 282 19.95 -23.65 13.26
C ARG A 282 19.05 -24.81 12.82
N ASP A 283 18.96 -25.85 13.65
CA ASP A 283 18.22 -27.07 13.31
C ASP A 283 16.72 -26.74 13.14
N ILE A 284 16.13 -25.96 14.06
CA ILE A 284 14.74 -25.50 13.93
C ILE A 284 14.56 -24.58 12.73
N ARG A 285 15.46 -23.62 12.49
CA ARG A 285 15.36 -22.74 11.31
C ARG A 285 15.38 -23.51 10.00
N THR A 286 16.20 -24.54 9.91
CA THR A 286 16.29 -25.42 8.72
C THR A 286 14.96 -26.15 8.50
N LEU A 287 14.37 -26.70 9.57
CA LEU A 287 13.06 -27.35 9.50
C LEU A 287 11.96 -26.39 9.02
N VAL A 288 11.89 -25.19 9.60
CA VAL A 288 10.88 -24.18 9.22
C VAL A 288 11.04 -23.73 7.76
N GLN A 289 12.28 -23.54 7.30
CA GLN A 289 12.56 -23.19 5.90
C GLN A 289 12.20 -24.32 4.94
N GLY A 290 12.49 -25.57 5.28
CA GLY A 290 12.13 -26.74 4.48
C GLY A 290 10.62 -26.96 4.36
N SER A 291 9.86 -26.64 5.41
CA SER A 291 8.39 -26.69 5.38
C SER A 291 7.78 -25.60 4.49
N ARG A 292 8.34 -24.39 4.51
CA ARG A 292 7.92 -23.29 3.61
C ARG A 292 8.16 -23.61 2.13
N HIS A 293 9.29 -24.23 1.79
CA HIS A 293 9.62 -24.54 0.40
C HIS A 293 8.64 -25.56 -0.20
N ARG A 294 8.27 -26.60 0.54
CA ARG A 294 7.28 -27.59 0.10
C ARG A 294 5.87 -27.01 -0.07
N TYR A 295 5.52 -25.98 0.68
CA TYR A 295 4.22 -25.31 0.58
C TYR A 295 4.11 -24.35 -0.62
N ARG A 296 5.23 -23.84 -1.15
CA ARG A 296 5.22 -22.88 -2.26
C ARG A 296 5.14 -23.52 -3.65
N VAL A 297 5.28 -24.84 -3.71
CA VAL A 297 5.46 -25.62 -4.96
C VAL A 297 4.32 -26.62 -5.17
N GLY A 298 3.42 -26.78 -4.19
CA GLY A 298 2.19 -27.58 -4.30
C GLY A 298 0.97 -26.67 -4.35
#